data_AF-A0A1Y5PLW4-F1
#
_entry.id   AF-A0A1Y5PLW4-F1
#
_cell.length_a   1.000
_cell.length_b   1.000
_cell.length_c   1.000
_cell.angle_alpha   90.00
_cell.angle_beta   90.00
_cell.angle_gamma   90.00
#
_symmetry.space_group_name_H-M   'P 1'
#
loop_
_entity.id
_entity.type
_entity.pdbx_description
1 polymer ?
#
loop_
_entity_poly.entity_id
_entity_poly.type
_entity_poly.pdbx_seq_one_letter_code
_entity_poly.pdbx_strand_id
1 'polypeptide(L)'
;MSENDTVTTEVTEEEVTAPEIAAGLEVQPEDPSDDGKAAKLRKRAQEAEAERDTLRAQLTATMDRVLDNEAERIKVNPALLRAAGLNASDYVGEDGALDIAGLAAAIEAKRAELGLPRKPQPVPSAGRGRGDALNEAGSAAWDDVFSAR
;
A
#
# COMPACT_ATOMS: atom_id res chain seq x y z
N MET A 1 -14.59 -46.22 -46.36
CA MET A 1 -14.63 -45.00 -47.19
C MET A 1 -14.72 -43.83 -46.23
N SER A 2 -13.71 -42.95 -46.31
CA SER A 2 -13.60 -41.59 -45.75
C SER A 2 -13.75 -41.40 -44.24
N GLU A 3 -12.95 -40.60 -43.56
CA GLU A 3 -11.62 -40.01 -43.76
C GLU A 3 -11.37 -39.32 -42.40
N ASN A 4 -10.16 -39.46 -41.87
CA ASN A 4 -9.73 -38.75 -40.66
C ASN A 4 -9.59 -37.26 -40.97
N ASP A 5 -9.96 -36.40 -40.02
CA ASP A 5 -9.20 -35.15 -39.85
C ASP A 5 -9.16 -34.76 -38.37
N THR A 6 -8.09 -35.22 -37.74
CA THR A 6 -7.52 -34.68 -36.50
C THR A 6 -7.03 -33.27 -36.79
N VAL A 7 -7.64 -32.27 -36.17
CA VAL A 7 -7.12 -30.90 -36.13
C VAL A 7 -5.84 -30.90 -35.28
N THR A 8 -4.73 -31.23 -35.93
CA THR A 8 -3.37 -30.97 -35.47
C THR A 8 -3.15 -29.46 -35.59
N THR A 9 -3.13 -28.78 -34.46
CA THR A 9 -2.68 -27.38 -34.39
C THR A 9 -1.18 -27.39 -34.59
N GLU A 10 -0.73 -27.14 -35.82
CA GLU A 10 0.67 -26.87 -36.12
C GLU A 10 1.09 -25.62 -35.35
N VAL A 11 2.00 -25.81 -34.40
CA VAL A 11 2.85 -24.75 -33.87
C VAL A 11 3.82 -24.40 -34.98
N THR A 12 3.45 -23.41 -35.80
CA THR A 12 4.40 -22.74 -36.68
C THR A 12 5.29 -21.89 -35.79
N GLU A 13 6.52 -22.37 -35.58
CA GLU A 13 7.64 -21.57 -35.11
C GLU A 13 7.83 -20.40 -36.09
N GLU A 14 7.26 -19.24 -35.76
CA GLU A 14 7.72 -17.99 -36.34
C GLU A 14 9.13 -17.72 -35.81
N GLU A 15 10.10 -18.19 -36.59
CA GLU A 15 11.47 -17.73 -36.62
C GLU A 15 11.46 -16.21 -36.82
N VAL A 16 11.54 -15.47 -35.72
CA VAL A 16 11.79 -14.02 -35.73
C VAL A 16 13.19 -13.83 -36.31
N THR A 17 13.23 -13.67 -37.63
CA THR A 17 14.41 -13.26 -38.36
C THR A 17 14.91 -11.95 -37.77
N ALA A 18 16.07 -12.02 -37.12
CA ALA A 18 16.82 -10.87 -36.67
C ALA A 18 17.00 -9.90 -37.85
N PRO A 19 16.83 -8.57 -37.67
CA PRO A 19 17.15 -7.65 -38.74
C PRO A 19 18.64 -7.78 -39.05
N GLU A 20 18.93 -8.24 -40.26
CA GLU A 20 20.24 -8.26 -40.88
C GLU A 20 20.83 -6.85 -40.82
N ILE A 21 21.74 -6.64 -39.86
CA ILE A 21 22.47 -5.40 -39.69
C ILE A 21 23.42 -5.31 -40.87
N ALA A 22 22.96 -4.65 -41.94
CA ALA A 22 23.75 -4.36 -43.12
C ALA A 22 25.06 -3.70 -42.68
N ALA A 23 26.15 -4.39 -43.00
CA ALA A 23 27.50 -3.90 -42.88
C ALA A 23 27.66 -2.62 -43.71
N GLY A 24 27.77 -1.50 -43.00
CA GLY A 24 27.97 -0.18 -43.55
C GLY A 24 28.36 0.80 -42.44
N LEU A 25 29.33 0.41 -41.60
CA LEU A 25 29.92 1.31 -40.62
C LEU A 25 30.88 2.26 -41.34
N GLU A 26 30.32 3.21 -42.08
CA GLU A 26 31.05 4.44 -42.43
C GLU A 26 31.31 5.18 -41.10
N VAL A 27 32.56 5.09 -40.62
CA VAL A 27 33.05 5.88 -39.50
C VAL A 27 33.11 7.33 -40.00
N GLN A 28 32.00 8.05 -39.83
CA GLN A 28 31.97 9.50 -39.90
C GLN A 28 32.89 10.05 -38.79
N PRO A 29 33.76 11.04 -39.09
CA PRO A 29 34.61 11.64 -38.09
C PRO A 29 33.74 12.23 -36.97
N GLU A 30 34.01 11.84 -35.73
CA GLU A 30 33.32 12.33 -34.54
C GLU A 30 33.37 13.86 -34.50
N ASP A 31 32.19 14.45 -34.56
CA ASP A 31 31.99 15.88 -34.38
C ASP A 31 32.23 16.21 -32.89
N PRO A 32 33.17 17.08 -32.51
CA PRO A 32 33.53 17.38 -31.11
C PRO A 32 32.40 18.06 -30.30
N SER A 33 31.18 18.14 -30.85
CA SER A 33 29.98 18.64 -30.19
C SER A 33 29.17 17.57 -29.45
N ASP A 34 29.54 16.28 -29.58
CA ASP A 34 28.74 15.16 -29.08
C ASP A 34 28.98 14.81 -27.59
N ASP A 35 30.15 15.14 -27.05
CA ASP A 35 30.50 14.96 -25.63
C ASP A 35 29.51 15.68 -24.69
N GLY A 36 29.06 16.87 -25.09
CA GLY A 36 28.07 17.64 -24.35
C GLY A 36 26.68 17.01 -24.34
N LYS A 37 26.32 16.23 -25.37
CA LYS A 37 25.03 15.50 -25.42
C LYS A 37 25.09 14.25 -24.56
N ALA A 38 26.19 13.48 -24.65
CA ALA A 38 26.40 12.31 -23.80
C ALA A 38 26.40 12.66 -22.30
N ALA A 39 27.06 13.75 -21.91
CA ALA A 39 27.03 14.24 -20.53
C ALA A 39 25.62 14.61 -20.06
N LYS A 40 24.83 15.29 -20.91
CA LYS A 40 23.42 15.62 -20.61
C LYS A 40 22.55 14.38 -20.45
N LEU A 41 22.74 13.36 -21.27
CA LEU A 41 21.99 12.10 -21.17
C LEU A 41 22.31 11.34 -19.88
N ARG A 42 23.58 11.27 -19.49
CA ARG A 42 23.97 10.68 -18.18
C ARG A 42 23.33 11.41 -17.02
N LYS A 43 23.32 12.76 -17.06
CA LYS A 43 22.68 13.56 -16.03
C LYS A 43 21.18 13.28 -15.94
N ARG A 44 20.49 13.21 -17.07
CA ARG A 44 19.05 12.87 -17.11
C ARG A 44 18.77 11.47 -16.58
N ALA A 45 19.63 10.50 -16.87
CA ALA A 45 19.49 9.14 -16.35
C ALA A 45 19.64 9.12 -14.81
N GLN A 46 20.63 9.82 -14.27
CA GLN A 46 20.83 9.95 -12.83
C GLN A 46 19.67 10.68 -12.14
N GLU A 47 19.16 11.76 -12.76
CA GLU A 47 17.99 12.48 -12.27
C GLU A 47 16.75 11.56 -12.23
N ALA A 48 16.51 10.78 -13.28
CA ALA A 48 15.39 9.83 -13.34
C ALA A 48 15.52 8.68 -12.31
N GLU A 49 16.73 8.16 -12.09
CA GLU A 49 16.98 7.15 -11.05
C GLU A 49 16.73 7.71 -9.65
N ALA A 50 17.17 8.94 -9.38
CA ALA A 50 16.93 9.62 -8.11
C ALA A 50 15.43 9.90 -7.87
N GLU A 51 14.69 10.30 -8.90
CA GLU A 51 13.24 10.47 -8.84
C GLU A 51 12.54 9.15 -8.51
N ARG A 52 12.89 8.07 -9.21
CA ARG A 52 12.35 6.74 -8.97
C ARG A 52 12.61 6.27 -7.54
N ASP A 53 13.82 6.46 -7.04
CA ASP A 53 14.19 6.02 -5.69
C ASP A 53 13.49 6.89 -4.63
N THR A 54 13.30 8.17 -4.89
CA THR A 54 12.50 9.08 -4.05
C THR A 54 11.04 8.62 -3.99
N LEU A 55 10.43 8.30 -5.13
CA LEU A 55 9.05 7.81 -5.19
C LEU A 55 8.90 6.47 -4.47
N ARG A 56 9.86 5.55 -4.61
CA ARG A 56 9.88 4.29 -3.85
C ARG A 56 9.95 4.54 -2.35
N ALA A 57 10.82 5.43 -1.89
CA ALA A 57 10.92 5.77 -0.48
C ALA A 57 9.61 6.37 0.05
N GLN A 58 8.96 7.25 -0.72
CA GLN A 58 7.65 7.81 -0.37
C GLN A 58 6.57 6.73 -0.29
N LEU A 59 6.54 5.80 -1.25
CA LEU A 59 5.59 4.69 -1.27
C LEU A 59 5.79 3.75 -0.08
N THR A 60 7.02 3.40 0.26
CA THR A 60 7.31 2.61 1.46
C THR A 60 6.83 3.33 2.72
N ALA A 61 7.12 4.64 2.84
CA ALA A 61 6.68 5.42 3.99
C ALA A 61 5.15 5.54 4.10
N THR A 62 4.42 5.63 2.99
CA THR A 62 2.95 5.64 3.02
C THR A 62 2.40 4.28 3.42
N MET A 63 2.95 3.18 2.89
CA MET A 63 2.56 1.82 3.27
C MET A 63 2.81 1.55 4.76
N ASP A 64 3.96 1.95 5.27
CA ASP A 64 4.29 1.86 6.70
C ASP A 64 3.28 2.62 7.56
N ARG A 65 2.90 3.82 7.12
CA ARG A 65 1.89 4.62 7.83
C ARG A 65 0.52 3.97 7.83
N VAL A 66 0.13 3.30 6.75
CA VAL A 66 -1.14 2.56 6.72
C VAL A 66 -1.11 1.40 7.72
N LEU A 67 -0.01 0.64 7.77
CA LEU A 67 0.16 -0.41 8.79
C LEU A 67 0.08 0.15 10.20
N ASP A 68 0.74 1.29 10.47
CA ASP A 68 0.71 1.94 11.78
C ASP A 68 -0.72 2.36 12.16
N ASN A 69 -1.43 3.03 11.25
CA ASN A 69 -2.83 3.46 11.47
C ASN A 69 -3.74 2.27 11.78
N GLU A 70 -3.56 1.17 11.05
CA GLU A 70 -4.38 -0.02 11.20
C GLU A 70 -4.06 -0.77 12.51
N ALA A 71 -2.78 -0.83 12.89
CA ALA A 71 -2.36 -1.34 14.19
C ALA A 71 -2.92 -0.50 15.35
N GLU A 72 -2.92 0.84 15.22
CA GLU A 72 -3.48 1.76 16.21
C GLU A 72 -4.99 1.62 16.35
N ARG A 73 -5.72 1.31 15.26
CA ARG A 73 -7.16 1.05 15.26
C ARG A 73 -7.51 -0.11 16.20
N ILE A 74 -6.73 -1.18 16.15
CA ILE A 74 -6.92 -2.35 16.99
C ILE A 74 -6.09 -2.34 18.29
N LYS A 75 -5.39 -1.24 18.57
CA LYS A 75 -4.57 -1.01 19.78
C LYS A 75 -3.43 -2.01 19.95
N VAL A 76 -2.81 -2.42 18.85
CA VAL A 76 -1.59 -3.24 18.83
C VAL A 76 -0.38 -2.35 18.52
N ASN A 77 0.77 -2.65 19.12
CA ASN A 77 2.01 -1.94 18.82
C ASN A 77 2.50 -2.35 17.42
N PRO A 78 2.65 -1.42 16.46
CA PRO A 78 3.06 -1.75 15.11
C PRO A 78 4.50 -2.29 15.02
N ALA A 79 5.38 -1.93 15.95
CA ALA A 79 6.74 -2.51 15.99
C ALA A 79 6.72 -4.02 16.25
N LEU A 80 5.74 -4.52 17.02
CA LEU A 80 5.58 -5.95 17.26
C LEU A 80 5.09 -6.68 16.00
N LEU A 81 4.21 -6.06 15.22
CA LEU A 81 3.71 -6.64 13.97
C LEU A 81 4.82 -6.75 12.92
N ARG A 82 5.66 -5.70 12.80
CA ARG A 82 6.85 -5.74 11.94
C ARG A 82 7.86 -6.80 12.39
N ALA A 83 8.10 -6.90 13.70
CA ALA A 83 8.97 -7.94 14.27
C ALA A 83 8.42 -9.37 14.03
N ALA A 84 7.08 -9.51 13.97
CA ALA A 84 6.41 -10.75 13.59
C ALA A 84 6.39 -11.00 12.07
N GLY A 85 7.09 -10.16 11.28
CA GLY A 85 7.26 -10.30 9.84
C GLY A 85 6.12 -9.75 8.99
N LEU A 86 5.22 -8.95 9.56
CA LEU A 86 4.11 -8.37 8.80
C LEU A 86 4.53 -7.08 8.10
N ASN A 87 4.42 -7.04 6.77
CA ASN A 87 4.65 -5.83 5.96
C ASN A 87 3.41 -5.48 5.13
N ALA A 88 3.13 -4.18 4.98
CA ALA A 88 2.00 -3.72 4.17
C ALA A 88 2.20 -3.97 2.66
N SER A 89 3.45 -4.05 2.19
CA SER A 89 3.79 -4.35 0.80
C SER A 89 3.25 -5.70 0.31
N ASP A 90 3.09 -6.66 1.23
CA ASP A 90 2.65 -8.01 0.92
C ASP A 90 1.14 -8.07 0.60
N TYR A 91 0.42 -6.96 0.86
CA TYR A 91 -1.02 -6.81 0.64
C TYR A 91 -1.32 -5.84 -0.51
N VAL A 92 -0.35 -5.58 -1.36
CA VAL A 92 -0.54 -4.77 -2.57
C VAL A 92 -0.99 -5.69 -3.70
N GLY A 93 -2.17 -5.39 -4.27
CA GLY A 93 -2.71 -6.11 -5.41
C GLY A 93 -1.95 -5.84 -6.71
N GLU A 94 -2.30 -6.60 -7.75
CA GLU A 94 -1.70 -6.46 -9.09
C GLU A 94 -1.98 -5.09 -9.73
N ASP A 95 -3.06 -4.42 -9.32
CA ASP A 95 -3.43 -3.06 -9.71
C ASP A 95 -2.66 -1.97 -8.94
N GLY A 96 -1.80 -2.36 -8.00
CA GLY A 96 -1.05 -1.46 -7.12
C GLY A 96 -1.89 -0.88 -5.98
N ALA A 97 -3.14 -1.31 -5.82
CA ALA A 97 -3.97 -0.91 -4.70
C ALA A 97 -3.66 -1.75 -3.46
N LEU A 98 -3.72 -1.13 -2.29
CA LEU A 98 -3.53 -1.84 -1.03
C LEU A 98 -4.84 -2.52 -0.60
N ASP A 99 -4.81 -3.84 -0.43
CA ASP A 99 -5.89 -4.60 0.19
C ASP A 99 -5.91 -4.38 1.71
N ILE A 100 -6.62 -3.34 2.12
CA ILE A 100 -6.78 -2.97 3.54
C ILE A 100 -7.53 -4.07 4.32
N ALA A 101 -8.46 -4.77 3.67
CA ALA A 101 -9.24 -5.81 4.34
C ALA A 101 -8.36 -7.03 4.66
N GLY A 102 -7.55 -7.47 3.68
CA GLY A 102 -6.54 -8.52 3.86
C GLY A 102 -5.50 -8.14 4.91
N LEU A 103 -4.97 -6.91 4.85
CA LEU A 103 -4.01 -6.41 5.85
C LEU A 103 -4.60 -6.43 7.27
N ALA A 104 -5.82 -5.90 7.45
CA ALA A 104 -6.48 -5.90 8.76
C ALA A 104 -6.72 -7.32 9.30
N ALA A 105 -7.11 -8.26 8.44
CA ALA A 105 -7.28 -9.66 8.81
C ALA A 105 -5.95 -10.31 9.24
N ALA A 106 -4.87 -10.02 8.52
CA ALA A 106 -3.55 -10.54 8.85
C ALA A 106 -2.99 -9.94 10.15
N ILE A 107 -3.19 -8.64 10.39
CA ILE A 107 -2.86 -8.00 11.66
C ILE A 107 -3.58 -8.70 12.80
N GLU A 108 -4.87 -9.00 12.63
CA GLU A 108 -5.67 -9.69 13.64
C GLU A 108 -5.19 -11.13 13.88
N ALA A 109 -4.81 -11.85 12.81
CA ALA A 109 -4.22 -13.17 12.92
C ALA A 109 -2.90 -13.14 13.70
N LYS A 110 -2.01 -12.19 13.39
CA LYS A 110 -0.73 -11.99 14.11
C LYS A 110 -0.94 -11.59 15.56
N ARG A 111 -1.93 -10.74 15.82
CA ARG A 111 -2.31 -10.39 17.19
C ARG A 111 -2.72 -11.63 17.99
N ALA A 112 -3.52 -12.51 17.40
CA ALA A 112 -3.95 -13.76 18.03
C ALA A 112 -2.78 -14.73 18.24
N GLU A 113 -1.88 -14.88 17.25
CA GLU A 113 -0.66 -15.68 17.33
C GLU A 113 0.25 -15.24 18.48
N LEU A 114 0.37 -13.92 18.68
CA LEU A 114 1.15 -13.32 19.77
C LEU A 114 0.44 -13.37 21.14
N GLY A 115 -0.78 -13.91 21.21
CA GLY A 115 -1.54 -14.02 22.46
C GLY A 115 -1.97 -12.66 23.06
N LEU A 116 -2.00 -11.59 22.25
CA LEU A 116 -2.36 -10.26 22.73
C LEU A 116 -3.86 -10.23 23.08
N PRO A 117 -4.26 -9.65 24.22
CA PRO A 117 -5.67 -9.55 24.62
C PRO A 117 -6.43 -8.51 23.80
N ARG A 118 -7.74 -8.67 23.64
CA ARG A 118 -8.59 -7.76 22.82
C ARG A 118 -9.22 -6.81 23.82
N LYS A 119 -8.89 -5.53 23.74
CA LYS A 119 -9.60 -4.55 24.56
C LYS A 119 -11.02 -4.41 24.00
N PRO A 120 -12.07 -4.61 24.81
CA PRO A 120 -13.42 -4.41 24.34
C PRO A 120 -13.58 -2.95 23.88
N GLN A 121 -14.13 -2.76 22.69
CA GLN A 121 -14.44 -1.43 22.20
C GLN A 121 -15.58 -0.85 23.05
N PRO A 122 -15.48 0.42 23.50
CA PRO A 122 -16.59 1.07 24.19
C PRO A 122 -17.81 1.06 23.28
N VAL A 123 -18.91 0.46 23.73
CA VAL A 123 -20.17 0.52 22.99
C VAL A 123 -20.70 1.96 23.15
N PRO A 124 -20.88 2.75 22.07
CA PRO A 124 -21.26 4.16 22.18
C PRO A 124 -22.61 4.39 22.87
N SER A 125 -23.46 3.36 22.91
CA SER A 125 -24.76 3.38 23.58
C SER A 125 -24.70 2.98 25.06
N ALA A 126 -23.59 2.43 25.55
CA ALA A 126 -23.41 2.12 26.96
C ALA A 126 -23.33 3.44 27.75
N GLY A 127 -24.40 3.79 28.45
CA GLY A 127 -24.53 5.05 29.21
C GLY A 127 -25.57 6.03 28.64
N ARG A 128 -26.08 5.82 27.41
CA ARG A 128 -27.22 6.59 26.85
C ARG A 128 -28.57 5.91 27.14
N GLY A 129 -28.67 5.21 28.27
CA GLY A 129 -29.92 4.60 28.72
C GLY A 129 -30.80 5.62 29.42
N ARG A 130 -31.88 6.08 28.76
CA ARG A 130 -33.18 6.49 29.34
C ARG A 130 -33.14 7.33 30.65
N GLY A 131 -32.15 8.18 30.84
CA GLY A 131 -31.97 9.01 32.06
C GLY A 131 -32.07 10.52 31.81
N ASP A 132 -32.06 10.96 30.56
CA ASP A 132 -32.07 12.38 30.20
C ASP A 132 -33.41 13.08 30.52
N ALA A 133 -34.47 12.30 30.77
CA ALA A 133 -35.77 12.83 31.21
C ALA A 133 -35.90 13.03 32.74
N LEU A 134 -34.87 12.68 33.54
CA LEU A 134 -34.92 12.81 35.00
C LEU A 134 -33.93 13.85 35.57
N ASN A 135 -33.01 14.39 34.76
CA ASN A 135 -32.00 15.33 35.24
C ASN A 135 -32.45 16.80 35.30
N GLU A 136 -33.54 17.18 34.63
CA GLU A 136 -34.08 18.55 34.74
C GLU A 136 -34.63 18.86 36.14
N ALA A 137 -35.13 17.85 36.85
CA ALA A 137 -35.65 18.02 38.22
C ALA A 137 -34.52 18.11 39.27
N GLY A 138 -33.34 17.56 38.98
CA GLY A 138 -32.21 17.53 39.90
C GLY A 138 -31.42 18.83 39.91
N SER A 139 -31.10 19.40 38.75
CA SER A 139 -30.30 20.64 38.68
C SER A 139 -31.06 21.86 39.22
N ALA A 140 -32.37 21.93 39.00
CA ALA A 140 -33.22 23.00 39.54
C ALA A 140 -33.23 23.03 41.07
N ALA A 141 -33.20 21.86 41.72
CA ALA A 141 -33.17 21.76 43.17
C ALA A 141 -31.81 22.17 43.78
N TRP A 142 -30.72 22.03 43.01
CA TRP A 142 -29.38 22.47 43.45
C TRP A 142 -29.14 23.96 43.19
N ASP A 143 -29.67 24.51 42.09
CA ASP A 143 -29.56 25.95 41.79
C ASP A 143 -30.36 26.82 42.80
N ASP A 144 -31.48 26.32 43.32
CA ASP A 144 -32.30 27.01 44.33
C ASP A 144 -31.58 27.13 45.69
N VAL A 145 -30.74 26.15 46.04
CA VAL A 145 -29.96 26.14 47.29
C VAL A 145 -28.85 27.19 47.29
N PHE A 146 -28.29 27.53 46.12
CA PHE A 146 -27.18 28.50 46.03
C PHE A 146 -27.61 29.91 45.60
N SER A 147 -28.87 30.09 45.15
CA SER A 147 -29.39 31.38 44.68
C SER A 147 -30.13 32.19 45.75
N ALA A 148 -30.46 31.57 46.90
CA ALA A 148 -31.03 32.28 48.04
C ALA A 148 -29.95 32.98 48.88
N ARG A 149 -29.52 34.19 48.45
CA ARG A 149 -28.75 35.12 49.29
C ARG A 149 -29.12 36.57 49.05
#